data_AF-A0A800GLU7-F1
#
_entry.id   AF-A0A800GLU7-F1
#
_cell.length_a   1.000
_cell.length_b   1.000
_cell.length_c   1.000
_cell.angle_alpha   90.00
_cell.angle_beta   90.00
_cell.angle_gamma   90.00
#
_symmetry.space_group_name_H-M   'P 1'
#
loop_
_entity.id
_entity.type
_entity.pdbx_description
1 polymer ?
#
loop_
_entity_poly.entity_id
_entity_poly.type
_entity_poly.pdbx_seq_one_letter_code
_entity_poly.pdbx_strand_id
1 'polypeptide(L)'
;MNAIKSIFLTLRNKPLDFVLYLLFALAIIKLYSLYFSVNVDDANWESFRVEHHCKLQKNYYGTQESSWKCDDGNVYYRWMHQR
;
A
#
# COMPACT_ATOMS: atom_id res chain seq x y z
N MET A 1 11.52 8.91 30.00
CA MET A 1 12.56 7.98 30.52
C MET A 1 12.03 6.61 30.99
N ASN A 2 10.72 6.44 31.24
CA ASN A 2 10.16 5.15 31.72
C ASN A 2 9.85 4.14 30.61
N ALA A 3 9.44 4.61 29.42
CA ALA A 3 9.10 3.73 28.29
C ALA A 3 10.29 2.91 27.78
N ILE A 4 11.48 3.51 27.72
CA ILE A 4 12.70 2.82 27.23
C ILE A 4 13.07 1.66 28.15
N LYS A 5 12.96 1.85 29.48
CA LYS A 5 13.20 0.78 30.47
C LYS A 5 12.16 -0.33 30.37
N SER A 6 10.89 -0.02 30.11
CA SER A 6 9.86 -1.05 29.96
C SER A 6 10.04 -1.84 28.67
N ILE A 7 10.42 -1.20 27.56
CA ILE A 7 10.73 -1.87 26.29
C ILE A 7 11.90 -2.85 26.49
N PHE A 8 12.96 -2.43 27.19
CA PHE A 8 14.12 -3.28 27.47
C PHE A 8 13.79 -4.48 28.35
N LEU A 9 12.90 -4.31 29.34
CA LEU A 9 12.44 -5.39 30.21
C LEU A 9 11.57 -6.41 29.45
N THR A 10 10.67 -5.94 28.58
CA THR A 10 9.84 -6.81 27.73
C THR A 10 10.71 -7.62 26.76
N LEU A 11 11.73 -6.99 26.16
CA LEU A 11 12.66 -7.64 25.23
C LEU A 11 13.43 -8.80 25.89
N ARG A 12 13.80 -8.63 27.16
CA ARG A 12 14.57 -9.63 27.93
C ARG A 12 13.71 -10.81 28.40
N ASN A 13 12.47 -10.55 28.79
CA ASN A 13 11.62 -11.57 29.42
C ASN A 13 10.78 -12.37 28.41
N LYS A 14 10.40 -11.76 27.27
CA LYS A 14 9.56 -12.39 26.25
C LYS A 14 10.00 -12.00 24.83
N PRO A 15 11.17 -12.48 24.38
CA PRO A 15 11.72 -12.11 23.07
C PRO A 15 10.83 -12.57 21.91
N LEU A 16 10.13 -13.72 22.06
CA LEU A 16 9.21 -14.22 21.03
C LEU A 16 7.98 -13.31 20.86
N ASP A 17 7.40 -12.81 21.96
CA ASP A 17 6.27 -11.89 21.89
C ASP A 17 6.68 -10.59 21.19
N PHE A 18 7.87 -10.06 21.47
CA PHE A 18 8.39 -8.88 20.78
C PHE A 18 8.57 -9.10 19.27
N VAL A 19 9.14 -10.24 18.88
CA VAL A 19 9.25 -10.60 17.45
C VAL A 19 7.87 -10.72 16.82
N LEU A 20 6.91 -11.33 17.51
CA LEU A 20 5.54 -11.45 17.03
C LEU A 20 4.88 -10.09 16.83
N TYR A 21 5.00 -9.17 17.80
CA TYR A 21 4.52 -7.80 17.66
C TYR A 21 5.18 -7.06 16.49
N LEU A 22 6.49 -7.23 16.30
CA LEU A 22 7.21 -6.63 15.19
C LEU A 22 6.69 -7.15 13.84
N LEU A 23 6.48 -8.46 13.72
CA LEU A 23 5.91 -9.09 12.51
C LEU A 23 4.50 -8.57 12.22
N PHE A 24 3.64 -8.47 13.24
CA PHE A 24 2.30 -7.91 13.08
C PHE A 24 2.33 -6.45 12.66
N ALA A 25 3.21 -5.63 13.25
CA ALA A 25 3.37 -4.24 12.86
C ALA A 25 3.80 -4.10 11.39
N LEU A 26 4.77 -4.91 10.95
CA LEU A 26 5.21 -4.94 9.55
C LEU A 26 4.09 -5.37 8.60
N ALA A 27 3.28 -6.37 8.98
CA ALA A 27 2.14 -6.82 8.19
C ALA A 27 1.09 -5.71 8.04
N ILE A 28 0.76 -5.00 9.13
CA ILE A 28 -0.17 -3.87 9.11
C ILE A 28 0.35 -2.75 8.19
N ILE A 29 1.64 -2.39 8.29
CA ILE A 29 2.25 -1.37 7.42
C ILE A 29 2.15 -1.78 5.95
N LYS A 30 2.42 -3.05 5.62
CA LYS A 30 2.30 -3.55 4.25
C LYS A 30 0.86 -3.52 3.74
N LEU A 31 -0.12 -3.88 4.57
CA LEU A 31 -1.53 -3.80 4.21
C LEU A 31 -1.98 -2.36 3.95
N TYR A 32 -1.58 -1.40 4.79
CA TYR A 32 -1.87 0.02 4.55
C TYR A 32 -1.19 0.53 3.28
N SER A 33 0.08 0.19 3.07
CA SER A 33 0.81 0.56 1.85
C SER A 33 0.09 0.03 0.60
N LEU A 34 -0.39 -1.21 0.63
CA LEU A 34 -1.16 -1.79 -0.47
C LEU A 34 -2.52 -1.11 -0.64
N TYR A 35 -3.21 -0.80 0.46
CA TYR A 35 -4.48 -0.09 0.42
C TYR A 35 -4.34 1.28 -0.24
N PHE A 36 -3.34 2.08 0.15
CA PHE A 36 -3.07 3.38 -0.48
C PHE A 36 -2.54 3.25 -1.90
N SER A 37 -1.77 2.20 -2.21
CA SER A 37 -1.29 1.97 -3.58
C SER A 37 -2.37 1.44 -4.52
N VAL A 38 -3.53 1.02 -4.04
CA VAL A 38 -4.63 0.56 -4.90
C VAL A 38 -5.77 1.56 -4.90
N ASN A 39 -5.95 2.28 -3.79
CA ASN A 39 -7.04 3.21 -3.55
C ASN A 39 -6.51 4.65 -3.53
N VAL A 40 -5.96 5.10 -4.66
CA VAL A 40 -5.62 6.51 -4.86
C VAL A 40 -6.93 7.28 -4.93
N ASP A 41 -7.12 8.25 -4.02
CA ASP A 41 -8.30 9.11 -4.00
C ASP A 41 -8.57 9.67 -5.41
N ASP A 42 -9.80 9.49 -5.91
CA ASP A 42 -10.23 9.97 -7.23
C ASP A 42 -9.94 11.47 -7.43
N ALA A 43 -9.96 12.25 -6.34
CA ALA A 43 -9.66 13.68 -6.33
C ALA A 43 -8.20 14.01 -6.73
N ASN A 44 -7.26 13.12 -6.41
CA ASN A 44 -5.82 13.30 -6.67
C ASN A 44 -5.31 12.36 -7.79
N TRP A 45 -6.21 11.61 -8.43
CA TRP A 45 -5.83 10.65 -9.46
C TRP A 45 -5.09 11.29 -10.62
N GLU A 46 -5.52 12.48 -11.07
CA GLU A 46 -4.90 13.15 -12.22
C GLU A 46 -3.46 13.59 -11.92
N SER A 47 -3.19 14.12 -10.72
CA SER A 47 -1.84 14.48 -10.28
C SER A 47 -0.97 13.24 -10.08
N PHE A 48 -1.50 12.20 -9.44
CA PHE A 48 -0.82 10.92 -9.24
C PHE A 48 -0.40 10.29 -10.58
N ARG A 49 -1.31 10.29 -11.57
CA ARG A 49 -1.06 9.73 -12.90
C ARG A 49 0.08 10.44 -13.64
N VAL A 50 0.17 11.77 -13.47
CA VAL A 50 1.21 12.60 -14.07
C VAL A 50 2.54 12.41 -13.35
N GLU A 51 2.52 12.41 -12.01
CA GLU A 51 3.71 12.22 -11.17
C GLU A 51 4.38 10.86 -11.40
N HIS A 52 3.58 9.79 -11.51
CA HIS A 52 4.06 8.42 -11.67
C HIS A 52 4.03 7.91 -13.13
N HIS A 53 3.95 8.83 -14.10
CA HIS A 53 4.00 8.54 -15.54
C HIS A 53 3.10 7.37 -15.99
N CYS A 54 1.92 7.27 -15.41
CA CYS A 54 1.07 6.09 -15.56
C CYS A 54 0.53 5.96 -16.99
N LYS A 55 0.64 4.76 -17.55
CA LYS A 55 0.16 4.41 -18.89
C LYS A 55 -1.02 3.46 -18.80
N LEU A 56 -2.08 3.79 -19.53
CA LEU A 56 -3.27 2.94 -19.63
C LEU A 56 -2.88 1.62 -20.30
N GLN A 57 -3.10 0.51 -19.60
CA GLN A 57 -3.02 -0.82 -20.19
C GLN A 57 -4.38 -1.15 -20.80
N LYS A 58 -4.41 -1.21 -22.14
CA LYS A 58 -5.56 -1.75 -22.86
C LYS A 58 -5.32 -3.25 -23.04
N ASN A 59 -6.19 -4.08 -22.46
CA ASN A 59 -6.21 -5.50 -22.79
C ASN A 59 -6.59 -5.67 -24.28
N TYR A 60 -5.86 -6.54 -24.99
CA TYR A 60 -6.08 -6.96 -26.37
C TYR A 60 -7.51 -7.50 -26.62
N TYR A 61 -8.17 -8.01 -25.58
CA TYR A 61 -9.48 -8.67 -25.66
C TYR A 61 -10.70 -7.75 -25.46
N GLY A 62 -10.52 -6.43 -25.50
CA GLY A 62 -11.56 -5.53 -26.02
C GLY A 62 -12.77 -5.18 -25.15
N THR A 63 -12.95 -5.68 -23.92
CA THR A 63 -14.19 -5.35 -23.16
C THR A 63 -13.98 -5.13 -21.67
N GLN A 64 -13.31 -4.03 -21.32
CA GLN A 64 -13.12 -3.53 -19.94
C GLN A 64 -11.87 -4.09 -19.25
N GLU A 65 -10.96 -3.18 -18.94
CA GLU A 65 -10.37 -2.98 -17.61
C GLU A 65 -9.37 -1.82 -17.74
N SER A 66 -9.73 -0.67 -17.18
CA SER A 66 -8.90 0.54 -17.15
C SER A 66 -7.82 0.43 -16.08
N SER A 67 -6.92 -0.53 -16.27
CA SER A 67 -5.73 -0.65 -15.45
C SER A 67 -4.65 0.30 -15.96
N TRP A 68 -3.93 0.91 -15.03
CA TRP A 68 -2.86 1.86 -15.31
C TRP A 68 -1.56 1.29 -14.75
N LYS A 69 -0.55 1.15 -15.60
CA LYS A 69 0.78 0.76 -15.17
C LYS A 69 1.63 2.01 -15.00
N CYS A 70 2.12 2.23 -13.79
CA CYS A 70 2.94 3.38 -13.43
C CYS A 70 4.43 3.00 -13.38
N ASP A 71 5.30 4.01 -13.26
CA ASP A 71 6.76 3.85 -13.24
C ASP A 71 7.30 3.19 -11.97
N ASP A 72 6.50 3.18 -10.90
CA ASP A 72 6.72 2.44 -9.66
C ASP A 72 6.59 0.91 -9.82
N GLY A 73 6.19 0.44 -10.99
CA GLY A 73 6.02 -0.98 -11.31
C GLY A 73 4.67 -1.56 -10.86
N ASN A 74 3.83 -0.79 -10.19
CA ASN A 74 2.51 -1.22 -9.73
C ASN A 74 1.45 -1.03 -10.82
N VAL A 75 0.35 -1.76 -10.66
CA VAL A 75 -0.84 -1.67 -11.52
C VAL A 75 -1.99 -1.15 -10.68
N TYR A 76 -2.53 -0.01 -11.12
CA TYR A 76 -3.63 0.70 -10.48
C TYR A 76 -4.92 0.42 -11.23
N TYR A 77 -5.98 0.07 -10.52
CA TYR A 77 -7.29 -0.19 -11.10
C TYR A 77 -8.23 0.95 -10.76
N ARG A 78 -8.67 1.68 -11.78
CA ARG A 78 -9.73 2.67 -11.60
C ARG A 78 -11.06 2.02 -11.93
N TRP A 79 -11.86 1.71 -10.91
CA TRP A 79 -13.24 1.29 -11.11
C TRP A 79 -14.01 2.42 -11.79
N MET A 80 -14.62 2.14 -12.93
CA MET A 80 -15.28 3.16 -13.75
C MET A 80 -16.34 3.90 -12.92
N HIS A 81 -16.24 5.23 -12.88
CA HIS A 81 -17.43 6.06 -12.72
C HIS A 81 -18.38 5.70 -13.88
N GLN A 82 -19.42 4.93 -13.59
CA GLN A 82 -20.58 4.84 -14.47
C GLN A 82 -21.08 6.28 -14.67
N ARG A 83 -21.11 6.72 -15.93
CA ARG A 83 -21.77 7.99 -16.29
C ARG A 83 -23.25 7.89 -16.00
#